data_AF-A0A7V9LSW9-F1
#
_entry.id   AF-A0A7V9LSW9-F1
#
_cell.length_a   1.000
_cell.length_b   1.000
_cell.length_c   1.000
_cell.angle_alpha   90.00
_cell.angle_beta   90.00
_cell.angle_gamma   90.00
#
_symmetry.space_group_name_H-M   'P 1'
#
loop_
_entity.id
_entity.type
_entity.pdbx_description
1 polymer ?
#
loop_
_entity_poly.entity_id
_entity_poly.type
_entity_poly.pdbx_seq_one_letter_code
_entity_poly.pdbx_strand_id
1 'polypeptide(L)'
;NIWNRHDPRERMWAARTRQLQAAHVTTFDRLWSNLPFLRPLVTITGDTLADYGVDHEGGRIHDLLGTRCDPYVNRMLTDQDFDFHCHSNLTRAVLPYGLTEFDVHDVLNVFQCTGLNDEDRYFMKDCPARQGDFFEFFAETDLLCALSTCPGGDLSVPMWGPGAHDPIEVCSPLGIEVYRPAGSLLTNWKPSTRAQYQNLHGMTVPTWSDHQA
;
A
#
# COMPACT_ATOMS: atom_id res chain seq x y z
N ASN A 1 2.39 -0.64 -4.35
CA ASN A 1 1.15 -0.01 -4.88
C ASN A 1 0.38 -1.00 -5.74
N ILE A 2 -0.95 -0.83 -5.79
CA ILE A 2 -1.86 -1.73 -6.50
C ILE A 2 -2.86 -0.90 -7.30
N TRP A 3 -3.00 -1.19 -8.58
CA TRP A 3 -3.96 -0.59 -9.49
C TRP A 3 -4.83 -1.67 -10.14
N ASN A 4 -6.04 -1.31 -10.53
CA ASN A 4 -6.78 -2.10 -11.50
C ASN A 4 -6.02 -2.07 -12.83
N ARG A 5 -5.74 -3.25 -13.39
CA ARG A 5 -4.97 -3.40 -14.64
C ARG A 5 -5.59 -2.67 -15.84
N HIS A 6 -6.92 -2.54 -15.86
CA HIS A 6 -7.69 -2.02 -16.99
C HIS A 6 -8.18 -0.59 -16.77
N ASP A 7 -8.07 -0.04 -15.55
CA ASP A 7 -8.44 1.34 -15.22
C ASP A 7 -7.60 1.85 -14.03
N PRO A 8 -6.41 2.43 -14.26
CA PRO A 8 -5.48 2.81 -13.20
C PRO A 8 -5.95 3.99 -12.33
N ARG A 9 -7.07 4.63 -12.68
CA ARG A 9 -7.75 5.57 -11.77
C ARG A 9 -8.28 4.83 -10.54
N GLU A 10 -8.60 3.54 -10.69
CA GLU A 10 -8.88 2.65 -9.58
C GLU A 10 -7.58 2.07 -9.01
N ARG A 11 -7.27 2.44 -7.77
CA ARG A 11 -6.04 2.08 -7.07
C ARG A 11 -6.26 1.92 -5.58
N MET A 12 -5.33 1.26 -4.90
CA MET A 12 -5.44 1.03 -3.47
C MET A 12 -5.50 2.35 -2.68
N TRP A 13 -6.35 2.37 -1.66
CA TRP A 13 -6.59 3.53 -0.81
C TRP A 13 -6.25 3.20 0.63
N ALA A 14 -5.02 3.55 1.05
CA ALA A 14 -4.49 3.22 2.37
C ALA A 14 -5.38 3.76 3.50
N ALA A 15 -5.81 5.02 3.44
CA ALA A 15 -6.65 5.63 4.47
C ALA A 15 -8.01 4.92 4.64
N ARG A 16 -8.66 4.54 3.54
CA ARG A 16 -9.94 3.81 3.61
C ARG A 16 -9.76 2.37 4.06
N THR A 17 -8.68 1.73 3.62
CA THR A 17 -8.33 0.39 4.09
C THR A 17 -8.11 0.40 5.60
N ARG A 18 -7.36 1.38 6.12
CA ARG A 18 -7.16 1.58 7.55
C ARG A 18 -8.46 1.80 8.31
N GLN A 19 -9.42 2.52 7.73
CA GLN A 19 -10.72 2.74 8.34
C GLN A 19 -11.62 1.49 8.37
N LEU A 20 -11.52 0.62 7.35
CA LEU A 20 -12.38 -0.55 7.23
C LEU A 20 -11.77 -1.83 7.84
N GLN A 21 -10.44 -1.89 7.92
CA GLN A 21 -9.69 -3.03 8.47
C GLN A 21 -8.97 -2.59 9.75
N ALA A 22 -7.74 -2.09 9.60
CA ALA A 22 -6.89 -1.64 10.69
C ALA A 22 -5.70 -0.84 10.13
N ALA A 23 -4.98 -0.13 11.00
CA ALA A 23 -3.74 0.55 10.68
C ALA A 23 -2.63 -0.38 10.15
N HIS A 24 -2.71 -1.66 10.53
CA HIS A 24 -1.81 -2.74 10.14
C HIS A 24 -2.66 -3.93 9.75
N VAL A 25 -2.38 -4.52 8.60
CA VAL A 25 -3.23 -5.55 7.99
C VAL A 25 -2.55 -6.91 8.00
N THR A 26 -3.34 -7.96 8.17
CA THR A 26 -2.87 -9.36 8.16
C THR A 26 -3.87 -10.25 7.44
N THR A 27 -3.71 -11.56 7.58
CA THR A 27 -4.56 -12.59 6.96
C THR A 27 -6.05 -12.27 7.11
N PHE A 28 -6.78 -12.42 6.00
CA PHE A 28 -8.20 -12.11 5.80
C PHE A 28 -8.60 -10.64 5.68
N ASP A 29 -7.70 -9.70 6.02
CA ASP A 29 -7.94 -8.30 5.70
C ASP A 29 -7.93 -8.08 4.18
N ARG A 30 -8.65 -7.04 3.75
CA ARG A 30 -8.77 -6.64 2.35
C ARG A 30 -8.21 -5.26 2.13
N LEU A 31 -7.49 -5.06 1.04
CA LEU A 31 -7.08 -3.72 0.61
C LEU A 31 -8.14 -3.16 -0.35
N TRP A 32 -8.62 -1.97 -0.05
CA TRP A 32 -9.77 -1.37 -0.73
C TRP A 32 -9.34 -0.33 -1.77
N SER A 33 -10.07 -0.24 -2.89
CA SER A 33 -9.86 0.81 -3.88
C SER A 33 -10.43 2.17 -3.47
N ASN A 34 -9.90 3.22 -4.10
CA ASN A 34 -10.34 4.60 -3.96
C ASN A 34 -11.77 4.86 -4.49
N LEU A 35 -12.36 6.00 -4.12
CA LEU A 35 -13.59 6.48 -4.73
C LEU A 35 -13.37 6.88 -6.19
N PRO A 36 -14.38 6.73 -7.07
CA PRO A 36 -15.74 6.24 -6.80
C PRO A 36 -15.87 4.70 -6.87
N PHE A 37 -14.76 3.97 -6.93
CA PHE A 37 -14.77 2.52 -7.18
C PHE A 37 -15.14 1.71 -5.95
N LEU A 38 -14.46 1.97 -4.82
CA LEU A 38 -14.61 1.32 -3.51
C LEU A 38 -15.03 -0.15 -3.58
N ARG A 39 -14.05 -1.02 -3.80
CA ARG A 39 -14.18 -2.47 -3.69
C ARG A 39 -12.87 -3.10 -3.22
N PRO A 40 -12.89 -4.35 -2.74
CA PRO A 40 -11.66 -5.10 -2.50
C PRO A 40 -10.83 -5.25 -3.78
N LEU A 41 -9.55 -4.89 -3.73
CA LEU A 41 -8.57 -5.20 -4.79
C LEU A 41 -7.87 -6.51 -4.51
N VAL A 42 -7.51 -6.75 -3.24
CA VAL A 42 -6.91 -8.01 -2.78
C VAL A 42 -7.50 -8.41 -1.44
N THR A 43 -7.47 -9.71 -1.15
CA THR A 43 -7.70 -10.29 0.18
C THR A 43 -6.42 -11.01 0.61
N ILE A 44 -5.90 -10.71 1.79
CA ILE A 44 -4.65 -11.31 2.29
C ILE A 44 -4.96 -12.77 2.67
N THR A 45 -4.18 -13.71 2.17
CA THR A 45 -4.39 -15.16 2.33
C THR A 45 -3.32 -15.82 3.18
N GLY A 46 -2.16 -15.19 3.34
CA GLY A 46 -1.10 -15.68 4.22
C GLY A 46 -0.19 -14.56 4.68
N ASP A 47 0.23 -14.67 5.94
CA ASP A 47 1.17 -13.76 6.58
C ASP A 47 1.95 -14.59 7.61
N THR A 48 3.24 -14.83 7.34
CA THR A 48 4.08 -15.63 8.25
C THR A 48 4.45 -14.88 9.53
N LEU A 49 4.22 -13.57 9.56
CA LEU A 49 4.51 -12.69 10.69
C LEU A 49 3.24 -12.30 11.47
N ALA A 50 2.10 -12.94 11.18
CA ALA A 50 0.82 -12.68 11.86
C ALA A 50 0.93 -12.81 13.40
N ASP A 51 1.77 -13.73 13.87
CA ASP A 51 2.00 -13.98 15.30
C ASP A 51 2.84 -12.90 15.99
N TYR A 52 3.40 -11.93 15.26
CA TYR A 52 4.10 -10.77 15.87
C TYR A 52 3.17 -9.98 16.79
N GLY A 53 1.89 -9.87 16.42
CA GLY A 53 0.88 -9.20 17.21
C GLY A 53 1.18 -7.71 17.40
N VAL A 54 1.29 -7.28 18.66
CA VAL A 54 1.62 -5.92 19.07
C VAL A 54 2.78 -6.00 20.06
N ASP A 55 3.86 -5.27 19.80
CA ASP A 55 5.00 -5.22 20.73
C ASP A 55 4.77 -4.26 21.91
N HIS A 56 5.73 -4.22 22.83
CA HIS A 56 5.66 -3.39 24.05
C HIS A 56 5.63 -1.87 23.80
N GLU A 57 5.99 -1.42 22.60
CA GLU A 57 5.94 -0.01 22.18
C GLU A 57 4.71 0.29 21.31
N GLY A 58 3.82 -0.69 21.12
CA GLY A 58 2.65 -0.57 20.24
C GLY A 58 2.95 -0.84 18.77
N GLY A 59 4.14 -1.34 18.44
CA GLY A 59 4.58 -1.64 17.08
C GLY A 59 3.87 -2.86 16.51
N ARG A 60 3.51 -2.79 15.22
CA ARG A 60 2.89 -3.86 14.44
C ARG A 60 3.44 -3.86 13.01
N ILE A 61 3.24 -4.96 12.27
CA ILE A 61 3.82 -5.18 10.93
C ILE A 61 2.77 -4.94 9.84
N HIS A 62 3.20 -4.55 8.63
CA HIS A 62 2.36 -4.36 7.44
C HIS A 62 1.46 -3.12 7.54
N ASP A 63 2.07 -1.94 7.67
CA ASP A 63 1.33 -0.72 7.97
C ASP A 63 0.70 -0.01 6.76
N LEU A 64 -0.36 0.73 7.07
CA LEU A 64 -1.06 1.70 6.22
C LEU A 64 -1.06 3.11 6.87
N LEU A 65 -0.16 3.32 7.84
CA LEU A 65 -0.02 4.57 8.57
C LEU A 65 0.82 5.57 7.76
N GLY A 66 1.92 5.07 7.21
CA GLY A 66 2.86 5.86 6.41
C GLY A 66 2.36 6.11 4.99
N THR A 67 3.13 6.92 4.25
CA THR A 67 2.89 7.23 2.84
C THR A 67 3.85 6.46 1.95
N ARG A 68 5.15 6.79 2.02
CA ARG A 68 6.34 6.20 1.41
C ARG A 68 7.51 7.16 1.62
N CYS A 69 8.74 6.68 1.71
CA CYS A 69 9.88 7.59 1.62
C CYS A 69 9.91 8.24 0.21
N ASP A 70 10.28 9.52 0.16
CA ASP A 70 10.16 10.32 -1.05
C ASP A 70 11.27 11.39 -1.15
N PRO A 71 11.67 11.76 -2.39
CA PRO A 71 12.75 12.71 -2.60
C PRO A 71 12.40 14.12 -2.12
N TYR A 72 11.12 14.47 -2.00
CA TYR A 72 10.67 15.82 -1.66
C TYR A 72 10.86 16.11 -0.17
N VAL A 73 10.43 15.20 0.70
CA VAL A 73 10.67 15.27 2.14
C VAL A 73 12.16 15.18 2.43
N ASN A 74 12.91 14.32 1.74
CA ASN A 74 14.36 14.27 1.87
C ASN A 74 15.00 15.63 1.54
N ARG A 75 14.64 16.22 0.40
CA ARG A 75 15.15 17.53 -0.02
C ARG A 75 14.78 18.62 0.98
N MET A 76 13.56 18.59 1.51
CA MET A 76 13.08 19.53 2.53
C MET A 76 13.89 19.43 3.83
N LEU A 77 14.30 18.22 4.25
CA LEU A 77 15.00 18.00 5.51
C LEU A 77 16.53 18.14 5.41
N THR A 78 17.11 17.82 4.24
CA THR A 78 18.57 17.67 4.08
C THR A 78 19.20 18.65 3.09
N ASP A 79 18.39 19.38 2.31
CA ASP A 79 18.83 20.20 1.18
C ASP A 79 19.53 19.41 0.05
N GLN A 80 19.42 18.08 0.04
CA GLN A 80 20.03 17.19 -0.96
C GLN A 80 18.98 16.39 -1.75
N ASP A 81 19.31 16.10 -3.00
CA ASP A 81 18.49 15.25 -3.87
C ASP A 81 18.93 13.78 -3.73
N PHE A 82 17.95 12.87 -3.67
CA PHE A 82 18.19 11.42 -3.68
C PHE A 82 17.06 10.68 -4.41
N ASP A 83 17.41 10.01 -5.51
CA ASP A 83 16.43 9.49 -6.49
C ASP A 83 16.03 8.02 -6.28
N PHE A 84 16.51 7.37 -5.23
CA PHE A 84 16.27 5.95 -4.95
C PHE A 84 15.27 5.67 -3.82
N HIS A 85 14.55 6.71 -3.40
CA HIS A 85 13.38 6.57 -2.55
C HIS A 85 12.28 5.71 -3.17
N CYS A 86 11.44 5.09 -2.34
CA CYS A 86 10.30 4.29 -2.77
C CYS A 86 9.39 5.03 -3.74
N HIS A 87 9.14 6.32 -3.50
CA HIS A 87 8.38 7.16 -4.43
C HIS A 87 8.97 7.13 -5.85
N SER A 88 10.25 7.47 -6.00
CA SER A 88 10.93 7.53 -7.29
C SER A 88 11.07 6.14 -7.94
N ASN A 89 11.32 5.09 -7.14
CA ASN A 89 11.35 3.71 -7.61
C ASN A 89 10.01 3.30 -8.22
N LEU A 90 8.90 3.59 -7.52
CA LEU A 90 7.55 3.29 -7.98
C LEU A 90 7.19 4.09 -9.23
N THR A 91 7.49 5.38 -9.25
CA THR A 91 7.27 6.23 -10.43
C THR A 91 7.95 5.63 -11.66
N ARG A 92 9.24 5.29 -11.57
CA ARG A 92 9.96 4.65 -12.69
C ARG A 92 9.39 3.29 -13.08
N ALA A 93 8.98 2.48 -12.10
CA ALA A 93 8.44 1.15 -12.35
C ALA A 93 7.14 1.17 -13.15
N VAL A 94 6.34 2.24 -13.04
CA VAL A 94 5.04 2.33 -13.70
C VAL A 94 5.05 3.08 -15.04
N LEU A 95 6.12 3.81 -15.37
CA LEU A 95 6.25 4.51 -16.66
C LEU A 95 6.01 3.60 -17.88
N PRO A 96 6.55 2.36 -17.95
CA PRO A 96 6.32 1.46 -19.09
C PRO A 96 4.84 1.06 -19.29
N TYR A 97 4.01 1.26 -18.27
CA TYR A 97 2.57 0.98 -18.30
C TYR A 97 1.72 2.22 -18.63
N GLY A 98 2.37 3.33 -19.02
CA GLY A 98 1.70 4.58 -19.36
C GLY A 98 1.20 5.39 -18.16
N LEU A 99 1.62 5.03 -16.95
CA LEU A 99 1.33 5.76 -15.73
C LEU A 99 2.41 6.80 -15.46
N THR A 100 2.09 7.73 -14.58
CA THR A 100 2.96 8.85 -14.19
C THR A 100 3.14 8.88 -12.68
N GLU A 101 3.96 9.82 -12.20
CA GLU A 101 4.11 10.10 -10.77
C GLU A 101 2.75 10.36 -10.07
N PHE A 102 1.79 10.98 -10.75
CA PHE A 102 0.45 11.25 -10.20
C PHE A 102 -0.39 10.00 -9.91
N ASP A 103 0.00 8.84 -10.45
CA ASP A 103 -0.67 7.57 -10.23
C ASP A 103 -0.09 6.80 -9.03
N VAL A 104 1.12 7.17 -8.58
CA VAL A 104 1.74 6.66 -7.35
C VAL A 104 0.97 7.18 -6.14
N HIS A 105 0.69 6.30 -5.19
CA HIS A 105 -0.19 6.57 -4.05
C HIS A 105 0.42 6.02 -2.76
N ASP A 106 -0.20 6.34 -1.62
CA ASP A 106 0.23 5.82 -0.33
C ASP A 106 0.24 4.30 -0.33
N VAL A 107 1.27 3.73 0.29
CA VAL A 107 1.64 2.33 0.12
C VAL A 107 1.04 1.44 1.20
N LEU A 108 1.18 0.14 0.99
CA LEU A 108 1.21 -0.85 2.06
C LEU A 108 2.69 -1.07 2.36
N ASN A 109 3.13 -0.76 3.58
CA ASN A 109 4.50 -0.97 4.01
C ASN A 109 4.69 -2.42 4.44
N VAL A 110 4.84 -3.32 3.46
CA VAL A 110 5.04 -4.76 3.70
C VAL A 110 6.31 -4.98 4.53
N PHE A 111 6.21 -5.81 5.56
CA PHE A 111 7.27 -6.14 6.53
C PHE A 111 7.71 -5.02 7.48
N GLN A 112 7.40 -3.75 7.20
CA GLN A 112 7.80 -2.66 8.08
C GLN A 112 7.08 -2.75 9.43
N CYS A 113 7.83 -2.58 10.54
CA CYS A 113 7.29 -2.51 11.89
C CYS A 113 7.15 -1.04 12.32
N THR A 114 5.92 -0.62 12.63
CA THR A 114 5.59 0.78 12.93
C THR A 114 4.45 0.91 13.92
N GLY A 115 4.26 2.10 14.46
CA GLY A 115 3.15 2.42 15.35
C GLY A 115 2.97 3.91 15.56
N LEU A 116 2.06 4.26 16.47
CA LEU A 116 1.89 5.60 17.02
C LEU A 116 2.24 5.52 18.50
N ASN A 117 3.06 6.45 19.00
CA ASN A 117 3.36 6.53 20.43
C ASN A 117 2.21 7.22 21.21
N ASP A 118 2.36 7.38 22.53
CA ASP A 118 1.37 8.00 23.43
C ASP A 118 1.01 9.46 23.06
N GLU A 119 1.78 10.10 22.17
CA GLU A 119 1.54 11.45 21.64
C GLU A 119 0.99 11.42 20.20
N ASP A 120 0.50 10.27 19.73
CA ASP A 120 0.02 10.04 18.35
C ASP A 120 1.08 10.32 17.25
N ARG A 121 2.37 10.24 17.59
CA ARG A 121 3.46 10.42 16.60
C ARG A 121 3.87 9.10 16.00
N TYR A 122 4.03 9.09 14.68
CA TYR A 122 4.51 7.96 13.91
C TYR A 122 5.94 7.59 14.28
N PHE A 123 6.18 6.30 14.52
CA PHE A 123 7.51 5.73 14.66
C PHE A 123 7.67 4.50 13.77
N MET A 124 8.93 4.16 13.51
CA MET A 124 9.34 3.00 12.74
C MET A 124 10.54 2.35 13.45
N LYS A 125 10.65 1.04 13.33
CA LYS A 125 11.69 0.24 13.98
C LYS A 125 12.07 -0.97 13.12
N ASP A 126 13.11 -1.65 13.58
CA ASP A 126 13.70 -2.83 12.95
C ASP A 126 12.63 -3.84 12.52
N CYS A 127 12.70 -4.22 11.25
CA CYS A 127 11.85 -5.22 10.66
C CYS A 127 12.23 -6.61 11.21
N PRO A 128 11.27 -7.39 11.75
CA PRO A 128 11.57 -8.72 12.28
C PRO A 128 11.60 -9.82 11.21
N ALA A 129 11.30 -9.48 9.95
CA ALA A 129 11.21 -10.43 8.85
C ALA A 129 12.58 -11.08 8.57
N ARG A 130 12.56 -12.34 8.19
CA ARG A 130 13.73 -13.13 7.82
C ARG A 130 13.54 -13.71 6.42
N GLN A 131 14.63 -14.22 5.85
CA GLN A 131 14.54 -14.96 4.60
C GLN A 131 13.56 -16.13 4.75
N GLY A 132 12.57 -16.18 3.86
CA GLY A 132 11.50 -17.18 3.88
C GLY A 132 10.17 -16.67 4.44
N ASP A 133 10.16 -15.54 5.15
CA ASP A 133 8.91 -14.87 5.51
C ASP A 133 8.21 -14.33 4.26
N PHE A 134 6.88 -14.42 4.24
CA PHE A 134 6.08 -13.99 3.11
C PHE A 134 4.78 -13.32 3.54
N PHE A 135 4.28 -12.49 2.63
CA PHE A 135 2.96 -11.88 2.70
C PHE A 135 2.24 -12.16 1.39
N GLU A 136 1.19 -12.96 1.45
CA GLU A 136 0.45 -13.50 0.32
C GLU A 136 -0.95 -12.90 0.26
N PHE A 137 -1.42 -12.61 -0.95
CA PHE A 137 -2.78 -12.15 -1.16
C PHE A 137 -3.39 -12.73 -2.44
N PHE A 138 -4.70 -12.94 -2.39
CA PHE A 138 -5.55 -13.25 -3.52
C PHE A 138 -6.00 -11.97 -4.23
N ALA A 139 -5.81 -11.90 -5.55
CA ALA A 139 -6.26 -10.79 -6.37
C ALA A 139 -7.76 -10.90 -6.67
N GLU A 140 -8.57 -9.96 -6.17
CA GLU A 140 -10.04 -9.96 -6.31
C GLU A 140 -10.50 -9.45 -7.69
N THR A 141 -9.59 -8.85 -8.45
CA THR A 141 -9.77 -8.35 -9.81
C THR A 141 -8.43 -8.41 -10.55
N ASP A 142 -8.37 -8.04 -11.82
CA ASP A 142 -7.10 -7.99 -12.56
C ASP A 142 -6.29 -6.78 -12.09
N LEU A 143 -5.04 -7.01 -11.68
CA LEU A 143 -4.20 -5.98 -11.07
C LEU A 143 -2.94 -5.68 -11.87
N LEU A 144 -2.51 -4.43 -11.79
CA LEU A 144 -1.13 -4.02 -11.97
C LEU A 144 -0.57 -3.75 -10.57
N CYS A 145 0.57 -4.36 -10.24
CA CYS A 145 1.23 -4.17 -8.95
C CYS A 145 2.66 -3.67 -9.18
N ALA A 146 3.09 -2.72 -8.37
CA ALA A 146 4.48 -2.29 -8.32
C ALA A 146 4.98 -2.34 -6.88
N LEU A 147 6.19 -2.85 -6.71
CA LEU A 147 6.87 -3.02 -5.43
C LEU A 147 8.20 -2.28 -5.48
N SER A 148 8.56 -1.60 -4.39
CA SER A 148 9.87 -0.99 -4.22
C SER A 148 10.55 -1.62 -3.01
N THR A 149 11.78 -2.09 -3.18
CA THR A 149 12.68 -2.39 -2.06
C THR A 149 13.12 -1.07 -1.45
N CYS A 150 12.70 -0.78 -0.23
CA CYS A 150 13.00 0.48 0.44
C CYS A 150 14.53 0.65 0.61
N PRO A 151 15.11 1.81 0.26
CA PRO A 151 16.54 2.06 0.51
C PRO A 151 16.86 2.15 2.00
N GLY A 152 15.86 2.15 2.88
CA GLY A 152 16.04 2.05 4.33
C GLY A 152 16.29 0.64 4.86
N GLY A 153 16.24 -0.38 4.00
CA GLY A 153 16.44 -1.77 4.36
C GLY A 153 15.45 -2.25 5.42
N ASP A 154 15.97 -2.94 6.44
CA ASP A 154 15.20 -3.41 7.60
C ASP A 154 15.06 -2.34 8.71
N LEU A 155 15.56 -1.12 8.51
CA LEU A 155 15.60 -0.01 9.49
C LEU A 155 16.48 -0.25 10.72
N SER A 156 17.31 -1.31 10.75
CA SER A 156 18.19 -1.63 11.89
C SER A 156 19.42 -0.73 12.03
N VAL A 157 19.70 0.07 11.00
CA VAL A 157 20.79 1.06 11.03
C VAL A 157 20.24 2.49 11.07
N PRO A 158 20.79 3.36 11.92
CA PRO A 158 20.38 4.75 11.97
C PRO A 158 20.74 5.46 10.65
N MET A 159 19.76 6.09 10.02
CA MET A 159 19.97 6.85 8.77
C MET A 159 20.45 8.28 9.03
N TRP A 160 20.30 8.77 10.27
CA TRP A 160 20.54 10.15 10.66
C TRP A 160 21.28 10.24 11.99
N GLY A 161 22.01 11.33 12.20
CA GLY A 161 22.67 11.64 13.47
C GLY A 161 24.06 10.99 13.63
N PRO A 162 24.68 11.13 14.82
CA PRO A 162 25.97 10.54 15.12
C PRO A 162 25.93 9.01 15.01
N GLY A 163 26.79 8.44 14.17
CA GLY A 163 26.81 6.99 13.90
C GLY A 163 25.84 6.56 12.81
N ALA A 164 25.40 7.46 11.93
CA ALA A 164 24.63 7.08 10.76
C ALA A 164 25.43 6.18 9.81
N HIS A 165 24.77 5.16 9.26
CA HIS A 165 25.30 4.23 8.26
C HIS A 165 24.49 4.33 6.96
N ASP A 166 25.06 3.88 5.85
CA ASP A 166 24.32 3.75 4.61
C ASP A 166 23.37 2.54 4.73
N PRO A 167 22.04 2.73 4.73
CA PRO A 167 21.11 1.62 4.95
C PRO A 167 21.09 0.62 3.79
N ILE A 168 21.77 0.91 2.67
CA ILE A 168 22.02 -0.08 1.62
C ILE A 168 22.72 -1.33 2.16
N GLU A 169 23.49 -1.23 3.25
CA GLU A 169 24.16 -2.34 3.92
C GLU A 169 23.18 -3.40 4.46
N VAL A 170 21.96 -2.98 4.77
CA VAL A 170 20.87 -3.83 5.28
C VAL A 170 19.69 -3.92 4.31
N CYS A 171 19.88 -3.46 3.06
CA CYS A 171 18.91 -3.65 1.99
C CYS A 171 19.00 -5.06 1.41
N SER A 172 17.85 -5.72 1.26
CA SER A 172 17.73 -7.02 0.61
C SER A 172 16.72 -6.97 -0.54
N PRO A 173 16.93 -7.77 -1.61
CA PRO A 173 15.95 -7.89 -2.68
C PRO A 173 14.66 -8.54 -2.17
N LEU A 174 13.52 -8.14 -2.73
CA LEU A 174 12.22 -8.77 -2.49
C LEU A 174 11.83 -9.64 -3.69
N GLY A 175 11.45 -10.89 -3.43
CA GLY A 175 10.91 -11.80 -4.44
C GLY A 175 9.41 -11.60 -4.64
N ILE A 176 8.94 -11.83 -5.87
CA ILE A 176 7.50 -11.86 -6.19
C ILE A 176 7.22 -13.18 -6.92
N GLU A 177 6.26 -13.93 -6.40
CA GLU A 177 5.77 -15.16 -7.00
C GLU A 177 4.29 -15.00 -7.34
N VAL A 178 3.88 -15.51 -8.51
CA VAL A 178 2.50 -15.41 -8.98
C VAL A 178 1.96 -16.81 -9.21
N TYR A 179 0.94 -17.17 -8.44
CA TYR A 179 0.30 -18.47 -8.48
C TYR A 179 -1.09 -18.40 -9.11
N ARG A 180 -1.50 -19.49 -9.76
CA ARG A 180 -2.88 -19.69 -10.20
C ARG A 180 -3.54 -20.73 -9.29
N PRO A 181 -4.60 -20.38 -8.54
CA PRO A 181 -5.28 -21.35 -7.69
C PRO A 181 -5.93 -22.45 -8.54
N ALA A 182 -6.11 -23.63 -7.94
CA ALA A 182 -6.88 -24.70 -8.55
C ALA A 182 -8.31 -24.21 -8.85
N GLY A 183 -8.82 -24.46 -10.05
CA GLY A 183 -10.12 -23.93 -10.49
C GLY A 183 -11.29 -24.33 -9.59
N SER A 184 -11.19 -25.48 -8.90
CA SER A 184 -12.17 -25.93 -7.91
C SER A 184 -12.33 -24.96 -6.73
N LEU A 185 -11.26 -24.28 -6.30
CA LEU A 185 -11.31 -23.29 -5.23
C LEU A 185 -12.09 -22.02 -5.61
N LEU A 186 -12.24 -21.77 -6.91
CA LEU A 186 -12.99 -20.63 -7.44
C LEU A 186 -14.44 -21.00 -7.80
N THR A 187 -14.91 -22.20 -7.44
CA THR A 187 -16.29 -22.60 -7.67
C THR A 187 -17.23 -21.63 -6.96
N ASN A 188 -18.10 -20.97 -7.73
CA ASN A 188 -19.03 -19.90 -7.28
C ASN A 188 -18.38 -18.59 -6.81
N TRP A 189 -17.05 -18.46 -6.84
CA TRP A 189 -16.40 -17.17 -6.61
C TRP A 189 -16.73 -16.21 -7.75
N LYS A 190 -16.92 -14.93 -7.40
CA LYS A 190 -17.15 -13.86 -8.36
C LYS A 190 -16.18 -12.71 -8.05
N PRO A 191 -15.60 -12.07 -9.06
CA PRO A 191 -14.78 -10.87 -8.87
C PRO A 191 -15.51 -9.80 -8.06
N SER A 192 -14.75 -9.02 -7.29
CA SER A 192 -15.32 -7.92 -6.51
C SER A 192 -16.00 -6.90 -7.41
N THR A 193 -17.16 -6.40 -6.99
CA THR A 193 -17.93 -5.37 -7.72
C THR A 193 -17.75 -4.01 -7.07
N ARG A 194 -17.77 -2.94 -7.88
CA ARG A 194 -17.70 -1.55 -7.41
C ARG A 194 -18.87 -1.22 -6.47
N ALA A 195 -18.69 -0.24 -5.60
CA ALA A 195 -19.76 0.26 -4.73
C ALA A 195 -20.97 0.73 -5.56
N GLN A 196 -22.17 0.41 -5.10
CA GLN A 196 -23.44 0.66 -5.82
C GLN A 196 -24.01 2.06 -5.56
N TYR A 197 -23.20 2.99 -5.06
CA TYR A 197 -23.62 4.37 -4.93
C TYR A 197 -23.88 4.95 -6.32
N GLN A 198 -25.03 5.59 -6.50
CA GLN A 198 -25.49 6.06 -7.81
C GLN A 198 -24.65 7.23 -8.36
N ASN A 199 -23.71 7.77 -7.59
CA ASN A 199 -22.88 8.93 -7.95
C ASN A 199 -23.70 10.16 -8.39
N LEU A 200 -24.93 10.27 -7.89
CA LEU A 200 -25.79 11.43 -8.14
C LEU A 200 -25.46 12.60 -7.21
N HIS A 201 -24.76 12.36 -6.10
CA HIS A 201 -24.32 13.42 -5.16
C HIS A 201 -25.45 14.34 -4.65
N GLY A 202 -26.67 13.82 -4.56
CA GLY A 202 -27.86 14.60 -4.20
C GLY A 202 -28.29 15.62 -5.25
N MET A 203 -27.64 15.63 -6.43
CA MET A 203 -27.99 16.49 -7.54
C MET A 203 -29.17 15.87 -8.31
N THR A 204 -30.14 16.72 -8.64
CA THR A 204 -31.17 16.42 -9.63
C THR A 204 -30.70 16.96 -10.97
N VAL A 205 -30.82 16.16 -12.04
CA VAL A 205 -30.56 16.65 -13.40
C VAL A 205 -31.77 17.49 -13.80
N PRO A 206 -31.61 18.79 -14.13
CA PRO A 206 -32.72 19.58 -14.64
C PRO A 206 -33.25 18.94 -15.92
N THR A 207 -34.55 18.77 -16.00
CA THR A 207 -35.22 18.30 -17.21
C THR A 207 -35.58 19.49 -18.08
N TRP A 208 -35.53 19.35 -19.41
CA TRP A 208 -35.87 20.44 -20.33
C TRP A 208 -37.28 21.03 -20.07
N SER A 209 -38.21 20.22 -19.53
CA SER A 209 -39.54 20.65 -19.10
C SER A 209 -39.55 21.64 -17.93
N ASP A 210 -38.50 21.67 -17.10
CA ASP A 210 -38.42 22.56 -15.94
C ASP A 210 -38.19 24.04 -16.32
N HIS A 211 -37.91 24.31 -17.60
CA HIS A 211 -37.69 25.65 -18.17
C HIS A 211 -38.88 26.21 -18.96
N GLN A 212 -40.05 25.55 -18.94
CA GLN A 212 -41.25 25.98 -19.68
C GLN A 212 -42.31 26.74 -18.85
N ALA A 213 -41.93 27.31 -17.70
CA ALA A 213 -42.81 28.13 -16.86
C ALA A 213 -42.51 29.64 -17.01
#